data_AF-A0A3Q3Q370-F1
#
_entry.id   AF-A0A3Q3Q370-F1
#
_cell.length_a   1.000
_cell.length_b   1.000
_cell.length_c   1.000
_cell.angle_alpha   90.00
_cell.angle_beta   90.00
_cell.angle_gamma   90.00
#
_symmetry.space_group_name_H-M   'P 1'
#
loop_
_entity.id
_entity.type
_entity.pdbx_description
1 polymer ?
#
loop_
_entity_poly.entity_id
_entity_poly.type
_entity_poly.pdbx_seq_one_letter_code
_entity_poly.pdbx_strand_id
1 'polypeptide(L)'
;MSSPRLGVVRESMLTNPLHIKAPLGQTRSRGLSVPGPDFTFGMSTSRDGGVAEVLSSWQVQSRSADSASHRPVVPDFVSLNRDAVKSGLVTSKELSQYRAQGVKTQGPAPRQEGRTSWRPVVPDITFGVTHRPPSPLADLLSHQYARRWLDEQLSRNQTRNQEQLHRMKRGCIPDTRTSLLRRSRALPVTQPLFKLPRFTQVPAALDTFRDEEARLRAFRAHQSDSVSRRGHQGLGTYSLD
;
A
#
# COMPACT_ATOMS: atom_id res chain seq x y z
N MET A 1 14.35 28.30 21.13
CA MET A 1 14.91 29.29 20.19
C MET A 1 14.13 29.20 18.88
N SER A 2 13.30 30.20 18.58
CA SER A 2 12.53 30.25 17.32
C SER A 2 13.49 30.52 16.16
N SER A 3 13.42 29.71 15.10
CA SER A 3 14.24 29.95 13.90
C SER A 3 13.77 31.24 13.22
N PRO A 4 14.67 32.15 12.81
CA PRO A 4 14.27 33.37 12.09
C PRO A 4 13.55 32.96 10.80
N ARG A 5 12.30 33.39 10.67
CA ARG A 5 11.49 33.21 9.46
C ARG A 5 11.38 34.56 8.75
N LEU A 6 11.68 34.57 7.46
CA LEU A 6 11.51 35.74 6.61
C LEU A 6 10.06 35.76 6.07
N GLY A 7 9.38 36.91 6.20
CA GLY A 7 8.03 37.13 5.68
C GLY A 7 6.88 36.91 6.67
N VAL A 8 5.65 37.02 6.17
CA VAL A 8 4.41 36.90 6.97
C VAL A 8 4.12 35.43 7.30
N VAL A 9 4.00 35.11 8.59
CA VAL A 9 3.63 33.78 9.07
C VAL A 9 2.10 33.63 9.01
N ARG A 10 1.61 32.72 8.17
CA ARG A 10 0.16 32.39 8.08
C ARG A 10 -0.21 31.32 9.10
N GLU A 11 -1.43 31.36 9.64
CA GLU A 11 -1.92 30.37 10.61
C GLU A 11 -1.84 28.93 10.08
N SER A 12 -2.12 28.73 8.79
CA SER A 12 -2.01 27.42 8.13
C SER A 12 -0.60 26.80 8.18
N MET A 13 0.45 27.61 8.38
CA MET A 13 1.82 27.12 8.56
C MET A 13 2.06 26.50 9.94
N LEU A 14 1.18 26.73 10.91
CA LEU A 14 1.23 26.14 12.25
C LEU A 14 0.49 24.80 12.31
N THR A 15 -0.49 24.59 11.42
CA THR A 15 -1.27 23.35 11.33
C THR A 15 -0.70 22.36 10.31
N ASN A 16 -0.15 22.83 9.19
CA ASN A 16 0.35 21.95 8.14
C ASN A 16 1.71 21.33 8.52
N PRO A 17 1.80 19.99 8.70
CA PRO A 17 3.04 19.34 9.13
C PRO A 17 4.21 19.53 8.16
N LEU A 18 3.94 19.76 6.87
CA LEU A 18 4.98 19.99 5.85
C LEU A 18 5.70 21.33 6.04
N HIS A 19 5.02 22.32 6.62
CA HIS A 19 5.58 23.66 6.83
C HIS A 19 6.24 23.82 8.21
N ILE A 20 5.98 22.89 9.14
CA ILE A 20 6.53 22.92 10.50
C ILE A 20 7.97 22.38 10.49
N LYS A 21 8.92 23.29 10.72
CA LYS A 21 10.34 22.95 10.94
C LYS A 21 10.52 22.28 12.30
N ALA A 22 11.41 21.29 12.37
CA ALA A 22 11.77 20.64 13.62
C ALA A 22 12.59 21.60 14.50
N PRO A 23 12.14 21.91 15.73
CA PRO A 23 12.94 22.65 16.69
C PRO A 23 14.15 21.82 17.15
N LEU A 24 15.31 22.47 17.32
CA LEU A 24 16.50 21.79 17.84
C LEU A 24 16.28 21.39 19.30
N GLY A 25 16.56 20.13 19.64
CA GLY A 25 16.45 19.60 21.00
C GLY A 25 15.02 19.32 21.47
N GLN A 26 14.03 19.36 20.58
CA GLN A 26 12.61 19.12 20.90
C GLN A 26 11.97 18.23 19.83
N THR A 27 10.92 17.50 20.19
CA THR A 27 10.19 16.66 19.22
C THR A 27 9.45 17.52 18.21
N ARG A 28 9.44 17.10 16.94
CA ARG A 28 8.72 17.80 15.87
C ARG A 28 7.21 17.81 16.13
N SER A 29 6.63 19.00 16.24
CA SER A 29 5.17 19.17 16.31
C SER A 29 4.51 18.80 14.97
N ARG A 30 3.34 18.16 15.05
CA ARG A 30 2.50 17.79 13.89
C ARG A 30 1.41 18.83 13.58
N GLY A 31 1.40 19.97 14.28
CA GLY A 31 0.38 21.00 14.10
C GLY A 31 -1.00 20.61 14.64
N LEU A 32 -1.04 19.61 15.54
CA LEU A 32 -2.26 19.17 16.21
C LEU A 32 -2.47 20.01 17.48
N SER A 33 -3.72 20.37 17.75
CA SER A 33 -4.12 21.00 19.01
C SER A 33 -4.07 19.94 20.12
N VAL A 34 -3.07 20.04 20.98
CA VAL A 34 -2.92 19.15 22.14
C VAL A 34 -3.69 19.78 23.31
N PRO A 35 -4.53 19.03 24.02
CA PRO A 35 -5.14 19.48 25.28
C PRO A 35 -4.09 20.04 26.26
N GLY A 36 -4.52 20.98 27.11
CA GLY A 36 -3.62 21.65 28.07
C GLY A 36 -2.92 20.71 29.06
N PRO A 37 -1.99 21.24 29.88
CA PRO A 37 -1.14 20.43 30.76
C PRO A 37 -1.90 19.58 31.78
N ASP A 38 -3.13 19.95 32.12
CA ASP A 38 -3.99 19.22 33.07
C ASP A 38 -4.66 17.98 32.45
N PHE A 39 -4.54 17.79 31.14
CA PHE A 39 -5.11 16.64 30.46
C PHE A 39 -4.17 15.44 30.52
N THR A 40 -4.64 14.36 31.15
CA THR A 40 -3.89 13.09 31.17
C THR A 40 -4.22 12.29 29.92
N PHE A 41 -3.22 12.06 29.07
CA PHE A 41 -3.36 11.18 27.92
C PHE A 41 -3.39 9.71 28.35
N GLY A 42 -4.26 8.93 27.72
CA GLY A 42 -4.41 7.49 28.00
C GLY A 42 -5.84 7.14 28.37
N MET A 43 -6.04 5.89 28.79
CA MET A 43 -7.33 5.40 29.26
C MET A 43 -7.28 5.30 30.78
N SER A 44 -8.04 6.14 31.49
CA SER A 44 -8.23 5.97 32.93
C SER A 44 -9.19 4.80 33.15
N THR A 45 -8.80 3.85 34.00
CA THR A 45 -9.70 2.79 34.44
C THR A 45 -10.56 3.31 35.59
N SER A 46 -11.42 4.30 35.33
CA SER A 46 -12.51 4.61 36.26
C SER A 46 -13.57 3.52 36.06
N ARG A 47 -13.63 2.58 37.01
CA ARG A 47 -14.73 1.63 37.08
C ARG A 47 -15.80 2.27 37.93
N ASP A 48 -16.80 2.84 37.28
CA ASP A 48 -18.04 3.22 37.94
C ASP A 48 -18.82 1.92 38.18
N GLY A 49 -19.12 1.63 39.45
CA GLY A 49 -19.80 0.39 39.86
C GLY A 49 -19.05 -0.38 40.94
N GLY A 50 -19.57 -0.33 42.16
CA GLY A 50 -19.11 -1.17 43.27
C GLY A 50 -19.80 -2.53 43.31
N VAL A 51 -19.25 -3.48 44.07
CA VAL A 51 -19.86 -4.81 44.27
C VAL A 51 -21.29 -4.69 44.80
N ALA A 52 -21.55 -3.73 45.70
CA ALA A 52 -22.88 -3.48 46.24
C ALA A 52 -23.89 -3.04 45.16
N GLU A 53 -23.45 -2.22 44.20
CA GLU A 53 -24.30 -1.78 43.09
C GLU A 53 -24.65 -2.97 42.20
N VAL A 54 -23.66 -3.77 41.79
CA VAL A 54 -23.85 -5.00 40.99
C VAL A 54 -24.80 -6.01 41.66
N LEU A 55 -24.69 -6.19 42.99
CA LEU A 55 -25.58 -7.09 43.73
C LEU A 55 -27.00 -6.52 43.89
N SER A 56 -27.14 -5.21 44.01
CA SER A 56 -28.44 -4.54 44.18
C SER A 56 -29.20 -4.36 42.86
N SER A 57 -28.49 -4.20 41.74
CA SER A 57 -29.07 -3.95 40.42
C SER A 57 -28.81 -5.15 39.49
N TRP A 58 -29.42 -6.29 39.78
CA TRP A 58 -29.47 -7.41 38.83
C TRP A 58 -30.47 -7.09 37.71
N GLN A 59 -30.11 -6.16 36.83
CA GLN A 59 -30.86 -5.94 35.60
C GLN A 59 -30.28 -6.84 34.52
N VAL A 60 -31.10 -7.78 34.03
CA VAL A 60 -30.86 -8.44 32.75
C VAL A 60 -30.66 -7.31 31.75
N GLN A 61 -29.46 -7.17 31.21
CA GLN A 61 -29.21 -6.21 30.14
C GLN A 61 -30.25 -6.49 29.06
N SER A 62 -31.29 -5.65 28.94
CA SER A 62 -31.94 -5.49 27.66
C SER A 62 -30.80 -5.13 26.72
N ARG A 63 -30.71 -5.81 25.58
CA ARG A 63 -29.73 -5.46 24.54
C ARG A 63 -30.02 -4.01 24.18
N SER A 64 -29.32 -3.10 24.85
CA SER A 64 -29.42 -1.68 24.63
C SER A 64 -28.97 -1.49 23.20
N ALA A 65 -29.95 -1.24 22.33
CA ALA A 65 -29.70 -0.73 21.00
C ALA A 65 -28.94 0.61 21.06
N ASP A 66 -28.88 1.24 22.24
CA ASP A 66 -28.28 2.55 22.49
C ASP A 66 -26.83 2.48 23.00
N SER A 67 -26.29 1.28 23.26
CA SER A 67 -24.84 1.07 23.46
C SER A 67 -24.11 0.72 22.16
N ALA A 68 -24.80 0.81 21.02
CA ALA A 68 -24.11 0.87 19.74
C ALA A 68 -23.21 2.10 19.79
N SER A 69 -21.91 1.83 19.93
CA SER A 69 -20.81 2.75 19.72
C SER A 69 -21.24 3.87 18.78
N HIS A 70 -20.88 5.10 19.10
CA HIS A 70 -20.84 6.28 18.24
C HIS A 70 -19.96 6.07 16.99
N ARG A 71 -20.03 4.90 16.34
CA ARG A 71 -19.49 4.64 15.03
C ARG A 71 -20.26 5.56 14.11
N PRO A 72 -19.60 6.51 13.45
CA PRO A 72 -20.24 7.25 12.39
C PRO A 72 -20.76 6.19 11.42
N VAL A 73 -22.08 6.14 11.23
CA VAL A 73 -22.70 5.30 10.22
C VAL A 73 -22.08 5.75 8.91
N VAL A 74 -21.11 4.97 8.43
CA VAL A 74 -20.42 5.27 7.18
C VAL A 74 -21.48 5.13 6.09
N PRO A 75 -21.84 6.20 5.38
CA PRO A 75 -22.85 6.09 4.33
C PRO A 75 -22.36 5.12 3.27
N ASP A 76 -23.24 4.22 2.82
CA ASP A 76 -22.94 3.38 1.68
C ASP A 76 -22.94 4.23 0.40
N PHE A 77 -21.74 4.64 -0.04
CA PHE A 77 -21.57 5.46 -1.23
C PHE A 77 -22.04 4.74 -2.51
N VAL A 78 -22.12 3.41 -2.52
CA VAL A 78 -22.52 2.66 -3.72
C VAL A 78 -24.01 2.79 -3.95
N SER A 79 -24.84 2.55 -2.92
CA SER A 79 -26.29 2.75 -3.01
C SER A 79 -26.64 4.22 -3.26
N LEU A 80 -25.99 5.14 -2.55
CA LEU A 80 -26.20 6.58 -2.72
C LEU A 80 -25.88 7.04 -4.15
N ASN A 81 -24.74 6.62 -4.72
CA ASN A 81 -24.40 6.97 -6.10
C ASN A 81 -25.37 6.34 -7.11
N ARG A 82 -25.84 5.12 -6.84
CA ARG A 82 -26.84 4.45 -7.70
C ARG A 82 -28.15 5.24 -7.72
N ASP A 83 -28.61 5.72 -6.57
CA ASP A 83 -29.85 6.50 -6.47
C ASP A 83 -29.70 7.91 -7.03
N ALA A 84 -28.54 8.54 -6.88
CA ALA A 84 -28.22 9.80 -7.54
C ALA A 84 -28.34 9.68 -9.07
N VAL A 85 -27.79 8.60 -9.65
CA VAL A 85 -27.89 8.34 -11.09
C VAL A 85 -29.34 8.07 -11.51
N LYS A 86 -30.14 7.37 -10.69
CA LYS A 86 -31.59 7.21 -10.95
C LYS A 86 -32.34 8.53 -10.92
N SER A 87 -31.93 9.48 -10.07
CA SER A 87 -32.50 10.83 -10.03
C SER A 87 -31.99 11.76 -11.13
N GLY A 88 -31.14 11.28 -12.03
CA GLY A 88 -30.59 12.06 -13.15
C GLY A 88 -29.40 12.94 -12.79
N LEU A 89 -28.83 12.80 -11.59
CA LEU A 89 -27.63 13.52 -11.18
C LEU A 89 -26.38 12.79 -11.69
N VAL A 90 -25.75 13.34 -12.72
CA VAL A 90 -24.59 12.73 -13.41
C VAL A 90 -23.33 13.59 -13.23
N THR A 91 -23.47 14.85 -12.84
CA THR A 91 -22.33 15.75 -12.65
C THR A 91 -21.66 15.53 -11.29
N SER A 92 -20.34 15.66 -11.24
CA SER A 92 -19.57 15.50 -9.99
C SER A 92 -20.01 16.45 -8.87
N LYS A 93 -20.37 17.70 -9.20
CA LYS A 93 -20.86 18.69 -8.23
C LYS A 93 -22.21 18.29 -7.63
N GLU A 94 -23.11 17.80 -8.48
CA GLU A 94 -24.44 17.31 -8.06
C GLU A 94 -24.31 16.09 -7.16
N LEU A 95 -23.45 15.12 -7.51
CA LEU A 95 -23.18 13.95 -6.67
C LEU A 95 -22.61 14.34 -5.30
N SER A 96 -21.75 15.36 -5.24
CA SER A 96 -21.20 15.86 -3.98
C SER A 96 -22.28 16.52 -3.11
N GLN A 97 -23.18 17.30 -3.73
CA GLN A 97 -24.30 17.93 -3.03
C GLN A 97 -25.31 16.89 -2.55
N TYR A 98 -25.60 15.88 -3.38
CA TYR A 98 -26.50 14.78 -3.05
C TYR A 98 -26.00 13.92 -1.88
N ARG A 99 -24.68 13.69 -1.81
CA ARG A 99 -24.03 13.05 -0.65
C ARG A 99 -24.13 13.90 0.62
N ALA A 100 -23.96 15.22 0.50
CA ALA A 100 -24.02 16.15 1.62
C ALA A 100 -25.44 16.32 2.19
N GLN A 101 -26.47 16.18 1.34
CA GLN A 101 -27.88 16.23 1.76
C GLN A 101 -28.32 15.01 2.58
N GLY A 102 -27.48 13.97 2.68
CA GLY A 102 -27.64 12.92 3.68
C GLY A 102 -29.00 12.22 3.61
N VAL A 103 -29.32 11.59 2.47
CA VAL A 103 -30.41 10.61 2.45
C VAL A 103 -30.02 9.53 3.43
N LYS A 104 -30.74 9.51 4.57
CA LYS A 104 -30.53 8.58 5.69
C LYS A 104 -30.32 7.19 5.10
N THR A 105 -29.11 6.68 5.23
CA THR A 105 -28.85 5.27 4.97
C THR A 105 -29.78 4.56 5.94
N GLN A 106 -30.81 3.91 5.41
CA GLN A 106 -31.60 2.97 6.19
C GLN A 106 -30.55 2.07 6.86
N GLY A 107 -30.51 2.09 8.19
CA GLY A 107 -29.73 1.11 8.93
C GLY A 107 -30.09 -0.27 8.36
N PRO A 108 -29.16 -1.24 8.38
CA PRO A 108 -29.41 -2.54 7.80
C PRO A 108 -30.80 -3.01 8.25
N ALA A 109 -31.72 -3.17 7.29
CA ALA A 109 -33.08 -3.61 7.57
C ALA A 109 -32.96 -4.82 8.50
N PRO A 110 -33.77 -4.93 9.57
CA PRO A 110 -33.74 -6.10 10.41
C PRO A 110 -33.90 -7.28 9.46
N ARG A 111 -32.85 -8.11 9.36
CA ARG A 111 -32.92 -9.33 8.58
C ARG A 111 -34.16 -10.02 9.10
N GLN A 112 -35.18 -10.13 8.26
CA GLN A 112 -36.37 -10.89 8.60
C GLN A 112 -35.88 -12.20 9.19
N GLU A 113 -36.24 -12.45 10.45
CA GLU A 113 -36.06 -13.72 11.14
C GLU A 113 -36.98 -14.76 10.48
N GLY A 114 -36.81 -14.95 9.18
CA GLY A 114 -37.42 -15.97 8.36
C GLY A 114 -36.59 -17.24 8.38
N ARG A 115 -36.12 -17.65 9.56
CA ARG A 115 -35.75 -19.04 9.87
C ARG A 115 -36.08 -19.22 11.33
N THR A 116 -37.24 -19.81 11.60
CA THR A 116 -37.50 -20.55 12.83
C THR A 116 -36.21 -21.25 13.24
N SER A 117 -35.54 -20.72 14.25
CA SER A 117 -34.47 -21.44 14.91
C SER A 117 -35.16 -22.61 15.57
N TRP A 118 -35.15 -23.76 14.89
CA TRP A 118 -35.21 -25.05 15.56
C TRP A 118 -34.19 -24.96 16.68
N ARG A 119 -34.66 -24.76 17.91
CA ARG A 119 -33.81 -24.93 19.08
C ARG A 119 -33.44 -26.41 19.02
N PRO A 120 -32.16 -26.77 18.82
CA PRO A 120 -31.79 -28.15 19.00
C PRO A 120 -32.15 -28.49 20.45
N VAL A 121 -32.93 -29.55 20.65
CA VAL A 121 -33.06 -30.19 21.97
C VAL A 121 -31.63 -30.36 22.47
N VAL A 122 -31.31 -29.70 23.58
CA VAL A 122 -29.97 -29.67 24.16
C VAL A 122 -29.63 -31.11 24.54
N PRO A 123 -28.72 -31.81 23.83
CA PRO A 123 -28.26 -33.10 24.30
C PRO A 123 -27.36 -32.88 25.51
N ASP A 124 -27.28 -33.89 26.35
CA ASP A 124 -26.48 -33.98 27.58
C ASP A 124 -25.17 -33.15 27.50
N ILE A 125 -25.19 -31.99 28.17
CA ILE A 125 -24.10 -31.00 28.10
C ILE A 125 -22.95 -31.44 28.99
N THR A 126 -21.92 -32.02 28.38
CA THR A 126 -20.62 -32.22 29.04
C THR A 126 -19.81 -30.93 28.95
N PHE A 127 -19.61 -30.27 30.09
CA PHE A 127 -18.71 -29.12 30.19
C PHE A 127 -17.26 -29.60 30.29
N GLY A 128 -16.42 -29.13 29.36
CA GLY A 128 -15.01 -29.46 29.30
C GLY A 128 -14.43 -29.13 27.93
N VAL A 129 -13.10 -28.97 27.85
CA VAL A 129 -12.41 -28.87 26.56
C VAL A 129 -12.41 -30.26 25.94
N THR A 130 -13.21 -30.46 24.89
CA THR A 130 -13.12 -31.69 24.09
C THR A 130 -11.70 -31.80 23.56
N HIS A 131 -11.03 -32.91 23.89
CA HIS A 131 -9.68 -33.15 23.40
C HIS A 131 -9.75 -33.24 21.88
N ARG A 132 -8.96 -32.40 21.19
CA ARG A 132 -8.77 -32.54 19.74
C ARG A 132 -8.37 -34.00 19.49
N PRO A 133 -9.06 -34.74 18.60
CA PRO A 133 -8.65 -36.10 18.28
C PRO A 133 -7.19 -36.07 17.84
N PRO A 134 -6.34 -36.98 18.33
CA PRO A 134 -4.94 -37.02 17.92
C PRO A 134 -4.89 -37.16 16.40
N SER A 135 -3.94 -36.47 15.76
CA SER A 135 -3.69 -36.69 14.34
C SER A 135 -3.51 -38.19 14.10
N PRO A 136 -4.22 -38.81 13.14
CA PRO A 136 -4.11 -40.24 12.88
C PRO A 136 -2.64 -40.63 12.71
N LEU A 137 -2.14 -41.54 13.56
CA LEU A 137 -0.73 -41.96 13.56
C LEU A 137 -0.29 -42.45 12.17
N ALA A 138 -1.18 -43.12 11.45
CA ALA A 138 -0.96 -43.59 10.09
C ALA A 138 -0.58 -42.45 9.12
N ASP A 139 -1.21 -41.28 9.22
CA ASP A 139 -0.94 -40.13 8.35
C ASP A 139 0.42 -39.49 8.66
N LEU A 140 0.86 -39.56 9.92
CA LEU A 140 2.18 -39.12 10.34
C LEU A 140 3.28 -40.07 9.85
N LEU A 141 3.09 -41.37 10.05
CA LEU A 141 4.04 -42.41 9.61
C LEU A 141 4.16 -42.49 8.08
N SER A 142 3.07 -42.21 7.36
CA SER A 142 3.05 -42.20 5.89
C SER A 142 3.41 -40.83 5.27
N HIS A 143 3.86 -39.86 6.08
CA HIS A 143 4.23 -38.51 5.66
C HIS A 143 3.16 -37.79 4.81
N GLN A 144 1.88 -38.09 5.02
CA GLN A 144 0.80 -37.54 4.19
C GLN A 144 0.69 -36.03 4.31
N TYR A 145 0.95 -35.46 5.49
CA TYR A 145 0.90 -34.01 5.68
C TYR A 145 1.97 -33.27 4.87
N ALA A 146 3.17 -33.85 4.75
CA ALA A 146 4.23 -33.28 3.92
C ALA A 146 3.85 -33.32 2.44
N ARG A 147 3.25 -34.43 1.98
CA ARG A 147 2.72 -34.57 0.61
C ARG A 147 1.63 -33.55 0.31
N ARG A 148 0.61 -33.45 1.18
CA ARG A 148 -0.48 -32.47 1.04
C ARG A 148 0.05 -31.04 1.00
N TRP A 149 1.05 -30.72 1.81
CA TRP A 149 1.69 -29.41 1.79
C TRP A 149 2.40 -29.13 0.46
N LEU A 150 3.15 -30.10 -0.08
CA LEU A 150 3.79 -29.97 -1.39
C LEU A 150 2.76 -29.76 -2.50
N ASP A 151 1.67 -30.53 -2.50
CA ASP A 151 0.57 -30.39 -3.47
C ASP A 151 -0.11 -29.01 -3.36
N GLU A 152 -0.29 -28.51 -2.14
CA GLU A 152 -0.81 -27.17 -1.89
C GLU A 152 0.15 -26.08 -2.40
N GLN A 153 1.47 -26.24 -2.22
CA GLN A 153 2.45 -25.29 -2.77
C GLN A 153 2.47 -25.31 -4.30
N LEU A 154 2.40 -26.49 -4.92
CA LEU A 154 2.36 -26.64 -6.37
C LEU A 154 1.10 -26.01 -6.96
N SER A 155 -0.07 -26.27 -6.37
CA SER A 155 -1.34 -25.67 -6.82
C SER A 155 -1.35 -24.15 -6.62
N ARG A 156 -0.85 -23.63 -5.50
CA ARG A 156 -0.68 -22.18 -5.26
C ARG A 156 0.24 -21.52 -6.29
N ASN A 157 1.33 -22.18 -6.67
CA ASN A 157 2.22 -21.66 -7.71
C ASN A 157 1.56 -21.67 -9.09
N GLN A 158 0.77 -22.71 -9.40
CA GLN A 158 0.03 -22.81 -10.66
C GLN A 158 -1.06 -21.74 -10.77
N THR A 159 -1.84 -21.51 -9.72
CA THR A 159 -2.85 -20.44 -9.69
C THR A 159 -2.20 -19.06 -9.75
N ARG A 160 -1.10 -18.82 -9.02
CA ARG A 160 -0.35 -17.56 -9.10
C ARG A 160 0.21 -17.30 -10.50
N ASN A 161 0.68 -18.33 -11.20
CA ASN A 161 1.15 -18.22 -12.59
C ASN A 161 -0.01 -17.92 -13.54
N GLN A 162 -1.15 -18.61 -13.40
CA GLN A 162 -2.36 -18.32 -14.18
C GLN A 162 -2.86 -16.89 -13.93
N GLU A 163 -2.93 -16.45 -12.67
CA GLU A 163 -3.30 -15.08 -12.30
C GLU A 163 -2.33 -14.05 -12.89
N GLN A 164 -1.03 -14.32 -12.94
CA GLN A 164 -0.05 -13.46 -13.60
C GLN A 164 -0.28 -13.39 -15.12
N LEU A 165 -0.54 -14.53 -15.78
CA LEU A 165 -0.88 -14.58 -17.21
C LEU A 165 -2.17 -13.80 -17.52
N HIS A 166 -3.16 -13.87 -16.62
CA HIS A 166 -4.41 -13.10 -16.74
C HIS A 166 -4.24 -11.61 -16.35
N ARG A 167 -3.35 -11.28 -15.42
CA ARG A 167 -3.00 -9.89 -15.06
C ARG A 167 -2.24 -9.18 -16.17
N MET A 168 -1.36 -9.87 -16.89
CA MET A 168 -0.58 -9.28 -18.00
C MET A 168 -1.44 -8.78 -19.17
N LYS A 169 -2.72 -9.19 -19.26
CA LYS A 169 -3.64 -8.72 -20.32
C LYS A 169 -4.59 -7.59 -19.89
N ARG A 170 -4.61 -7.21 -18.60
CA ARG A 170 -5.43 -6.08 -18.12
C ARG A 170 -4.55 -4.85 -17.91
N GLY A 171 -4.06 -4.28 -19.01
CA GLY A 171 -3.23 -3.08 -18.92
C GLY A 171 -2.33 -2.81 -20.12
N CYS A 172 -2.73 -3.21 -21.32
CA CYS A 172 -2.13 -2.60 -22.50
C CYS A 172 -2.66 -1.16 -22.56
N ILE A 173 -2.00 -0.25 -21.84
CA ILE A 173 -2.18 1.19 -22.04
C ILE A 173 -1.84 1.40 -23.52
N PRO A 174 -2.78 1.87 -24.36
CA PRO A 174 -2.48 2.10 -25.76
C PRO A 174 -1.30 3.05 -25.83
N ASP A 175 -0.27 2.66 -26.57
CA ASP A 175 0.92 3.48 -26.72
C ASP A 175 0.50 4.83 -27.31
N THR A 176 0.66 5.88 -26.52
CA THR A 176 0.43 7.25 -26.98
C THR A 176 1.60 7.67 -27.86
N ARG A 177 1.39 8.64 -28.76
CA ARG A 177 2.48 9.20 -29.59
C ARG A 177 3.72 9.53 -28.76
N THR A 178 3.54 10.03 -27.54
CA THR A 178 4.63 10.33 -26.60
C THR A 178 5.35 9.09 -26.07
N SER A 179 4.66 7.97 -25.80
CA SER A 179 5.34 6.72 -25.38
C SER A 179 6.11 6.11 -26.54
N LEU A 180 5.57 6.15 -27.76
CA LEU A 180 6.28 5.76 -28.97
C LEU A 180 7.55 6.60 -29.18
N LEU A 181 7.45 7.93 -29.07
CA LEU A 181 8.60 8.83 -29.21
C LEU A 181 9.67 8.63 -28.13
N ARG A 182 9.28 8.27 -26.90
CA ARG A 182 10.22 7.93 -25.83
C ARG A 182 10.94 6.60 -26.06
N ARG A 183 10.26 5.62 -26.68
CA ARG A 183 10.86 4.34 -27.06
C ARG A 183 11.73 4.47 -28.31
N SER A 184 11.31 5.28 -29.27
CA SER A 184 12.12 5.65 -30.43
C SER A 184 13.15 6.72 -30.07
N ARG A 185 13.96 6.49 -29.04
CA ARG A 185 15.24 7.21 -28.97
C ARG A 185 16.07 6.69 -30.12
N ALA A 186 16.47 7.59 -31.02
CA ALA A 186 17.48 7.25 -32.02
C ALA A 186 18.68 6.65 -31.28
N LEU A 187 19.12 5.47 -31.70
CA LEU A 187 20.36 4.90 -31.18
C LEU A 187 21.44 5.98 -31.35
N PRO A 188 22.26 6.24 -30.32
CA PRO A 188 23.32 7.23 -30.45
C PRO A 188 24.13 6.86 -31.68
N VAL A 189 24.23 7.79 -32.65
CA VAL A 189 25.02 7.60 -33.86
C VAL A 189 26.44 7.32 -33.39
N THR A 190 26.85 6.05 -33.48
CA THR A 190 28.20 5.62 -33.13
C THR A 190 29.14 6.15 -34.18
N GLN A 191 29.52 7.42 -34.04
CA GLN A 191 30.58 7.99 -34.85
C GLN A 191 31.88 7.29 -34.45
N PRO A 192 32.57 6.61 -35.37
CA PRO A 192 33.85 6.00 -35.06
C PRO A 192 34.82 7.08 -34.56
N LEU A 193 35.72 6.69 -33.65
CA LEU A 193 36.84 7.52 -33.21
C LEU A 193 37.53 8.10 -34.46
N PHE A 194 37.81 9.40 -34.46
CA PHE A 194 38.47 10.04 -35.59
C PHE A 194 39.80 9.32 -35.87
N LYS A 195 39.93 8.79 -37.09
CA LYS A 195 41.17 8.16 -37.58
C LYS A 195 41.56 8.81 -38.89
N LEU A 196 42.83 9.22 -38.99
CA LEU A 196 43.37 9.71 -40.26
C LEU A 196 43.41 8.56 -41.29
N PRO A 197 43.14 8.83 -42.59
CA PRO A 197 43.12 7.79 -43.62
C PRO A 197 44.39 6.94 -43.66
N ARG A 198 45.56 7.57 -43.46
CA ARG A 198 46.87 6.89 -43.45
C ARG A 198 47.05 5.87 -42.32
N PHE A 199 46.23 5.95 -41.26
CA PHE A 199 46.27 5.04 -40.11
C PHE A 199 45.13 4.02 -40.11
N THR A 200 44.40 3.87 -41.21
CA THR A 200 43.37 2.83 -41.33
C THR A 200 43.95 1.44 -41.56
N GLN A 201 45.09 1.35 -42.26
CA GLN A 201 45.76 0.10 -42.62
C GLN A 201 46.87 -0.31 -41.65
N VAL A 202 47.26 0.56 -40.71
CA VAL A 202 48.35 0.30 -39.76
C VAL A 202 47.77 -0.23 -38.45
N PRO A 203 48.17 -1.42 -37.97
CA PRO A 203 47.73 -1.95 -36.68
C PRO A 203 48.30 -1.11 -35.53
N ALA A 204 47.71 -1.25 -34.33
CA ALA A 204 48.25 -0.62 -33.13
C ALA A 204 49.68 -1.12 -32.88
N ALA A 205 50.62 -0.19 -32.64
CA ALA A 205 52.01 -0.54 -32.36
C ALA A 205 52.18 -1.25 -31.02
N LEU A 206 51.25 -1.03 -30.08
CA LEU A 206 51.24 -1.63 -28.76
C LEU A 206 49.84 -2.15 -28.47
N ASP A 207 49.75 -3.43 -28.11
CA ASP A 207 48.58 -3.98 -27.44
C ASP A 207 48.90 -4.09 -25.95
N THR A 208 48.12 -3.38 -25.14
CA THR A 208 48.32 -3.32 -23.68
C THR A 208 47.39 -4.27 -22.93
N PHE A 209 46.48 -4.95 -23.65
CA PHE A 209 45.58 -5.92 -23.04
C PHE A 209 46.25 -7.28 -22.93
N ARG A 210 45.95 -7.99 -21.84
CA ARG A 210 46.45 -9.35 -21.61
C ARG A 210 45.81 -10.37 -22.55
N ASP A 211 44.51 -10.23 -22.79
CA ASP A 211 43.67 -11.12 -23.60
C ASP A 211 42.66 -10.31 -24.43
N GLU A 212 42.20 -10.86 -25.54
CA GLU A 212 41.16 -10.24 -26.38
C GLU A 212 39.84 -10.06 -25.61
N GLU A 213 39.52 -10.98 -24.69
CA GLU A 213 38.35 -10.83 -23.81
C GLU A 213 38.50 -9.65 -22.85
N ALA A 214 39.71 -9.42 -22.34
CA ALA A 214 40.01 -8.27 -21.47
C ALA A 214 39.88 -6.96 -22.26
N ARG A 215 40.29 -6.96 -23.53
CA ARG A 215 40.11 -5.84 -24.47
C ARG A 215 38.64 -5.51 -24.67
N LEU A 216 37.82 -6.51 -25.02
CA LEU A 216 36.37 -6.33 -25.21
C LEU A 216 35.69 -5.85 -23.92
N ARG A 217 36.09 -6.38 -22.77
CA ARG A 217 35.56 -5.97 -21.46
C ARG A 217 35.89 -4.51 -21.16
N ALA A 218 37.12 -4.07 -21.43
CA ALA A 218 37.54 -2.68 -21.24
C ALA A 218 36.77 -1.72 -22.16
N PHE A 219 36.58 -2.08 -23.43
CA PHE A 219 35.77 -1.27 -24.35
C PHE A 219 34.30 -1.18 -23.93
N ARG A 220 33.70 -2.28 -23.45
CA ARG A 220 32.34 -2.25 -22.91
C ARG A 220 32.23 -1.37 -21.67
N ALA A 221 33.20 -1.47 -20.74
CA ALA A 221 33.25 -0.62 -19.55
C ALA A 221 33.38 0.87 -19.92
N HIS A 222 34.25 1.19 -20.87
CA HIS A 222 34.36 2.54 -21.41
C HIS A 222 33.05 3.03 -22.02
N GLN A 223 32.37 2.22 -22.83
CA GLN A 223 31.07 2.58 -23.42
C GLN A 223 30.01 2.86 -22.35
N SER A 224 29.94 2.05 -21.29
CA SER A 224 29.00 2.31 -20.18
C SER A 224 29.34 3.59 -19.41
N ASP A 225 30.63 3.85 -19.17
CA ASP A 225 31.09 5.03 -18.42
C ASP A 225 31.00 6.32 -19.24
N SER A 226 31.13 6.23 -20.57
CA SER A 226 31.13 7.36 -21.51
C SER A 226 29.88 8.24 -21.41
N VAL A 227 28.75 7.68 -20.96
CA VAL A 227 27.47 8.40 -20.75
C VAL A 227 27.59 9.48 -19.68
N SER A 228 28.48 9.30 -18.71
CA SER A 228 28.70 10.23 -17.58
C SER A 228 29.77 11.28 -17.85
N ARG A 229 30.45 11.20 -18.99
CA ARG A 229 31.60 12.04 -19.36
C ARG A 229 31.19 13.06 -20.41
N ARG A 230 31.78 14.27 -20.34
CA ARG A 230 31.59 15.29 -21.37
C ARG A 230 32.34 14.92 -22.66
N GLY A 231 31.81 15.33 -23.80
CA GLY A 231 32.42 15.15 -25.12
C GLY A 231 31.71 14.08 -25.97
N HIS A 232 31.81 14.22 -27.29
CA HIS A 232 31.03 13.45 -28.28
C HIS A 232 31.23 11.92 -28.21
N GLN A 233 32.36 11.48 -27.67
CA GLN A 233 32.73 10.07 -27.50
C GLN A 233 32.97 9.69 -26.03
N GLY A 234 32.58 10.55 -25.09
CA GLY A 234 32.79 10.37 -23.65
C GLY A 234 34.26 10.27 -23.24
N LEU A 235 35.15 10.96 -23.97
CA LEU A 235 36.58 11.03 -23.67
C LEU A 235 36.96 12.19 -22.73
N GLY A 236 35.99 13.03 -22.34
CA GLY A 236 36.23 14.17 -21.45
C GLY A 236 36.04 13.86 -19.97
N THR A 237 35.96 14.91 -19.16
CA THR A 237 35.79 14.82 -17.70
C THR A 237 34.35 14.48 -17.31
N TYR A 238 34.17 13.90 -16.13
CA TYR A 238 32.85 13.67 -15.54
C TYR A 238 32.07 14.99 -15.42
N SER A 239 30.77 14.96 -15.74
CA SER A 239 29.87 16.07 -15.43
C SER A 239 29.66 16.13 -13.92
N LEU A 240 30.29 17.11 -13.27
CA LEU A 240 29.96 17.52 -11.90
C LEU A 240 28.75 18.46 -11.96
N ASP A 241 27.57 17.89 -12.18
CA ASP A 241 26.29 18.60 -12.03
C ASP A 241 25.55 18.04 -10.80
#